data_AF-A0A1F8VAW3-F1
#
_entry.id   AF-A0A1F8VAW3-F1
#
_cell.length_a   1.000
_cell.length_b   1.000
_cell.length_c   1.000
_cell.angle_alpha   90.00
_cell.angle_beta   90.00
_cell.angle_gamma   90.00
#
_symmetry.space_group_name_H-M   'P 1'
#
loop_
_entity.id
_entity.type
_entity.pdbx_description
1 polymer ?
#
loop_
_entity_poly.entity_id
_entity_poly.type
_entity_poly.pdbx_seq_one_letter_code
_entity_poly.pdbx_strand_id
1 'polypeptide(L)'
;MTIAYQQYTGDTPLSIKQRSRSPIAPKANIKKIYPLGDAYPGVCFMEREMEISFFLLMGFTYKKMAKILNLSDRTIEFYAHQMKLKLHCPHRRALIQRLGTMEVIQEYVLSRVGDS
;
A
#
# COMPACT_ATOMS: atom_id res chain seq x y z
N MET A 1 61.75 2.76 5.77
CA MET A 1 60.79 1.74 6.24
C MET A 1 59.55 1.83 5.37
N THR A 2 59.41 0.91 4.41
CA THR A 2 58.29 0.88 3.46
C THR A 2 57.45 -0.36 3.78
N ILE A 3 56.24 -0.16 4.26
CA ILE A 3 55.32 -1.26 4.57
C ILE A 3 54.67 -1.70 3.26
N ALA A 4 54.95 -2.93 2.83
CA ALA A 4 54.31 -3.55 1.68
C ALA A 4 52.88 -3.97 2.06
N TYR A 5 51.88 -3.46 1.35
CA TYR A 5 50.50 -3.93 1.49
C TYR A 5 50.35 -5.25 0.75
N GLN A 6 50.04 -6.31 1.51
CA GLN A 6 49.76 -7.64 1.00
C GLN A 6 48.41 -7.65 0.26
N GLN A 7 48.42 -8.12 -0.98
CA GLN A 7 47.25 -8.23 -1.86
C GLN A 7 46.30 -9.30 -1.28
N TYR A 8 45.12 -8.86 -0.83
CA TYR A 8 44.02 -9.77 -0.49
C TYR A 8 43.44 -10.36 -1.78
N THR A 9 43.76 -11.63 -2.07
CA THR A 9 43.03 -12.44 -3.06
C THR A 9 41.75 -12.97 -2.41
N GLY A 10 40.73 -12.12 -2.35
CA GLY A 10 39.39 -12.49 -1.90
C GLY A 10 38.57 -13.05 -3.05
N ASP A 11 38.78 -14.32 -3.39
CA ASP A 11 37.81 -15.05 -4.22
C ASP A 11 36.52 -15.25 -3.42
N THR A 12 35.53 -14.42 -3.70
CA THR A 12 34.13 -14.85 -3.84
C THR A 12 33.40 -13.78 -4.63
N PRO A 13 33.28 -13.90 -5.96
CA PRO A 13 32.28 -13.13 -6.67
C PRO A 13 30.94 -13.67 -6.18
N LEU A 14 30.20 -12.89 -5.39
CA LEU A 14 28.77 -13.06 -5.26
C LEU A 14 28.22 -13.01 -6.68
N SER A 15 28.03 -14.17 -7.30
CA SER A 15 27.38 -14.32 -8.58
C SER A 15 25.93 -13.92 -8.38
N ILE A 16 25.69 -12.61 -8.47
CA ILE A 16 24.37 -12.04 -8.60
C ILE A 16 23.89 -12.56 -9.95
N LYS A 17 23.19 -13.70 -9.96
CA LYS A 17 22.35 -14.08 -11.09
C LYS A 17 21.36 -12.94 -11.27
N GLN A 18 21.67 -12.03 -12.18
CA GLN A 18 20.72 -11.01 -12.61
C GLN A 18 19.48 -11.79 -13.06
N ARG A 19 18.41 -11.76 -12.26
CA ARG A 19 17.11 -12.22 -12.74
C ARG A 19 16.77 -11.30 -13.88
N SER A 20 16.94 -11.79 -15.11
CA SER A 20 16.49 -11.09 -16.31
C SER A 20 14.99 -10.90 -16.16
N ARG A 21 14.58 -9.70 -15.74
CA ARG A 21 13.18 -9.30 -15.84
C ARG A 21 12.94 -9.21 -17.34
N SER A 22 12.30 -10.22 -17.92
CA SER A 22 11.82 -10.15 -19.30
C SER A 22 11.07 -8.83 -19.47
N PRO A 23 11.21 -8.11 -20.60
CA PRO A 23 10.46 -6.90 -20.84
C PRO A 23 8.97 -7.25 -20.84
N ILE A 24 8.30 -6.95 -19.73
CA ILE A 24 6.85 -7.11 -19.61
C ILE A 24 6.28 -6.05 -20.54
N ALA A 25 5.74 -6.48 -21.69
CA ALA A 25 4.98 -5.61 -22.58
C ALA A 25 3.96 -4.84 -21.73
N PRO A 26 3.85 -3.49 -21.87
CA PRO A 26 2.97 -2.71 -21.03
C PRO A 26 1.52 -3.01 -21.41
N LYS A 27 0.92 -4.02 -20.78
CA LYS A 27 -0.54 -4.08 -20.67
C LYS A 27 -0.94 -2.90 -19.80
N ALA A 28 -1.54 -1.88 -20.40
CA ALA A 28 -2.05 -0.71 -19.69
C ALA A 28 -3.14 -1.16 -18.70
N ASN A 29 -2.74 -1.54 -17.48
CA ASN A 29 -3.65 -1.77 -16.38
C ASN A 29 -4.12 -0.40 -15.91
N ILE A 30 -5.24 0.09 -16.46
CA ILE A 30 -5.86 1.35 -16.04
C ILE A 30 -6.31 1.15 -14.59
N LYS A 31 -5.50 1.66 -13.65
CA LYS A 31 -5.83 1.59 -12.23
C LYS A 31 -6.91 2.62 -11.93
N LYS A 32 -7.99 2.21 -11.26
CA LYS A 32 -9.01 3.13 -10.76
C LYS A 32 -8.40 4.03 -9.67
N ILE A 33 -8.72 5.33 -9.77
CA ILE A 33 -8.27 6.38 -8.88
C ILE A 33 -9.52 7.08 -8.32
N TYR A 34 -9.51 7.32 -7.02
CA TYR A 34 -10.61 7.92 -6.26
C TYR A 34 -10.11 9.21 -5.63
N PRO A 35 -10.44 10.41 -6.17
CA PRO A 35 -10.08 11.68 -5.55
C PRO A 35 -10.89 11.87 -4.26
N LEU A 36 -10.27 12.44 -3.21
CA LEU A 36 -10.90 12.56 -1.89
C LEU A 36 -11.73 13.85 -1.71
N GLY A 37 -12.01 14.56 -2.80
CA GLY A 37 -12.79 15.79 -2.82
C GLY A 37 -12.05 17.02 -2.27
N ASP A 38 -12.79 18.10 -2.08
CA ASP A 38 -12.24 19.43 -1.75
C ASP A 38 -11.57 19.51 -0.38
N ALA A 39 -11.93 18.61 0.55
CA ALA A 39 -11.30 18.52 1.86
C ALA A 39 -9.82 18.08 1.75
N TYR A 40 -9.46 17.39 0.67
CA TYR A 40 -8.12 16.84 0.43
C TYR A 40 -7.71 17.04 -1.04
N PRO A 41 -7.47 18.30 -1.46
CA PRO A 41 -7.15 18.61 -2.85
C PRO A 41 -5.84 17.94 -3.26
N GLY A 42 -5.84 17.27 -4.41
CA GLY A 42 -4.68 16.55 -4.93
C GLY A 42 -4.36 15.23 -4.22
N VAL A 43 -5.16 14.80 -3.25
CA VAL A 43 -5.02 13.48 -2.63
C VAL A 43 -6.01 12.51 -3.26
N CYS A 44 -5.49 11.37 -3.71
CA CYS A 44 -6.29 10.30 -4.28
C CYS A 44 -5.96 8.95 -3.64
N PHE A 45 -6.98 8.10 -3.55
CA PHE A 45 -6.85 6.69 -3.20
C PHE A 45 -6.89 5.82 -4.45
N MET A 46 -6.06 4.79 -4.46
CA MET A 46 -6.14 3.72 -5.45
C MET A 46 -7.18 2.68 -5.01
N GLU A 47 -7.62 1.81 -5.92
CA GLU A 47 -8.57 0.72 -5.60
C GLU A 47 -8.22 -0.05 -4.32
N ARG A 48 -6.95 -0.42 -4.13
CA ARG A 48 -6.51 -1.16 -2.92
C ARG A 48 -6.62 -0.35 -1.64
N GLU A 49 -6.40 0.96 -1.71
CA GLU A 49 -6.58 1.85 -0.56
C GLU A 49 -8.06 1.98 -0.22
N MET A 50 -8.95 2.01 -1.23
CA MET A 50 -10.41 1.98 -1.05
C MET A 50 -10.91 0.65 -0.47
N GLU A 51 -10.41 -0.48 -0.94
CA GLU A 51 -10.76 -1.80 -0.39
C GLU A 51 -10.37 -1.89 1.11
N ILE A 52 -9.17 -1.41 1.46
CA ILE A 52 -8.70 -1.42 2.85
C ILE A 52 -9.47 -0.41 3.69
N SER A 53 -9.82 0.77 3.16
CA SER A 53 -10.63 1.75 3.89
C SER A 53 -12.02 1.21 4.21
N PHE A 54 -12.65 0.50 3.27
CA PHE A 54 -13.91 -0.22 3.48
C PHE A 54 -13.82 -1.20 4.66
N PHE A 55 -12.84 -2.10 4.65
CA PHE A 55 -12.69 -3.09 5.73
C PHE A 55 -12.30 -2.46 7.08
N LEU A 56 -11.57 -1.35 7.06
CA LEU A 56 -11.26 -0.57 8.27
C LEU A 56 -12.53 -0.01 8.92
N LEU A 57 -13.45 0.54 8.12
CA LEU A 57 -14.74 1.03 8.59
C LEU A 57 -15.63 -0.11 9.11
N MET A 58 -15.51 -1.30 8.53
CA MET A 58 -16.19 -2.51 9.00
C MET A 58 -15.56 -3.15 10.25
N GLY A 59 -14.55 -2.50 10.84
CA GLY A 59 -13.93 -2.95 12.08
C GLY A 59 -13.01 -4.17 11.93
N PHE A 60 -12.59 -4.52 10.71
CA PHE A 60 -11.75 -5.68 10.50
C PHE A 60 -10.31 -5.44 10.98
N THR A 61 -9.70 -6.50 11.49
CA THR A 61 -8.29 -6.51 11.89
C THR A 61 -7.39 -6.70 10.66
N TYR A 62 -6.12 -6.29 10.77
CA TYR A 62 -5.15 -6.44 9.68
C TYR A 62 -4.99 -7.90 9.24
N LYS A 63 -4.94 -8.83 10.20
CA LYS A 63 -4.91 -10.27 9.94
C LYS A 63 -6.13 -10.78 9.17
N LYS A 64 -7.32 -10.28 9.49
CA LYS A 64 -8.55 -10.67 8.77
C LYS A 64 -8.54 -10.13 7.35
N MET A 65 -8.18 -8.85 7.17
CA MET A 65 -8.06 -8.22 5.86
C MET A 65 -7.02 -8.90 4.97
N ALA A 66 -5.86 -9.24 5.54
CA ALA A 66 -4.80 -9.95 4.84
C ALA A 66 -5.30 -11.28 4.25
N LYS A 67 -6.08 -12.05 5.02
CA LYS A 67 -6.71 -13.29 4.53
C LYS A 67 -7.74 -13.03 3.42
N ILE A 68 -8.61 -12.05 3.59
CA ILE A 68 -9.68 -11.74 2.62
C ILE A 68 -9.09 -11.24 1.30
N LEU A 69 -8.10 -10.35 1.36
CA LEU A 69 -7.48 -9.74 0.19
C LEU A 69 -6.35 -10.58 -0.40
N ASN A 70 -6.01 -11.73 0.21
CA ASN A 70 -4.87 -12.56 -0.14
C ASN A 70 -3.55 -11.76 -0.19
N LEU A 71 -3.29 -10.99 0.86
CA LEU A 71 -2.11 -10.14 1.04
C LEU A 71 -1.38 -10.50 2.33
N SER A 72 -0.13 -10.05 2.46
CA SER A 72 0.58 -10.15 3.74
C SER A 72 0.10 -9.08 4.72
N ASP A 73 0.16 -9.38 6.03
CA ASP A 73 -0.13 -8.39 7.09
C ASP A 73 0.70 -7.12 6.91
N ARG A 74 2.00 -7.26 6.54
CA ARG A 74 2.90 -6.13 6.28
C ARG A 74 2.43 -5.26 5.11
N THR A 75 1.82 -5.87 4.09
CA THR A 75 1.28 -5.13 2.95
C THR A 75 0.07 -4.31 3.36
N ILE A 76 -0.83 -4.87 4.18
CA ILE A 76 -1.98 -4.14 4.72
C ILE A 76 -1.52 -2.98 5.61
N GLU A 77 -0.53 -3.22 6.48
CA GLU A 77 0.08 -2.18 7.31
C GLU A 77 0.71 -1.06 6.48
N PHE A 78 1.40 -1.41 5.40
CA PHE A 78 1.97 -0.45 4.48
C PHE A 78 0.90 0.45 3.88
N TYR A 79 -0.19 -0.11 3.33
CA TYR A 79 -1.29 0.70 2.79
C TYR A 79 -1.96 1.56 3.87
N ALA A 80 -2.22 1.01 5.06
CA ALA A 80 -2.77 1.78 6.17
C ALA A 80 -1.83 2.92 6.61
N HIS A 81 -0.52 2.70 6.55
CA HIS A 81 0.48 3.73 6.82
C HIS A 81 0.48 4.81 5.73
N GLN A 82 0.42 4.45 4.45
CA GLN A 82 0.32 5.41 3.35
C GLN A 82 -0.95 6.26 3.45
N MET A 83 -2.10 5.66 3.74
CA MET A 83 -3.35 6.41 3.96
C MET A 83 -3.24 7.36 5.16
N LYS A 84 -2.58 6.94 6.25
CA LYS A 84 -2.30 7.83 7.39
C LYS A 84 -1.45 9.04 6.99
N LEU A 85 -0.41 8.83 6.19
CA LEU A 85 0.44 9.93 5.71
C LEU A 85 -0.36 10.89 4.82
N LYS A 86 -1.10 10.36 3.84
CA LYS A 86 -1.97 11.15 2.95
C LYS A 86 -2.98 12.00 3.71
N LEU A 87 -3.53 11.47 4.80
CA LEU A 87 -4.57 12.11 5.60
C LEU A 87 -4.06 12.79 6.88
N HIS A 88 -2.74 12.86 7.07
CA HIS A 88 -2.11 13.42 8.28
C HIS A 88 -2.66 12.83 9.59
N CYS A 89 -2.97 11.53 9.59
CA CYS A 89 -3.56 10.83 10.73
C CYS A 89 -2.46 10.13 11.56
N PRO A 90 -2.29 10.45 12.86
CA PRO A 90 -1.20 9.89 13.65
C PRO A 90 -1.38 8.40 14.01
N HIS A 91 -2.62 7.94 14.14
CA HIS A 91 -2.92 6.57 14.58
C HIS A 91 -4.17 6.00 13.90
N ARG A 92 -4.35 4.67 14.00
CA ARG A 92 -5.43 3.92 13.30
C ARG A 92 -6.83 4.46 13.61
N ARG A 93 -7.11 4.83 14.86
CA ARG A 93 -8.43 5.36 15.24
C ARG A 93 -8.73 6.69 14.54
N ALA A 94 -7.77 7.61 14.50
CA ALA A 94 -7.90 8.88 13.78
C ALA A 94 -8.12 8.66 12.27
N LEU A 95 -7.41 7.68 11.69
CA LEU A 95 -7.65 7.29 10.29
C LEU A 95 -9.10 6.83 10.09
N ILE A 96 -9.60 5.89 10.90
CA ILE A 96 -10.98 5.37 10.78
C ILE A 96 -12.01 6.49 10.92
N GLN A 97 -11.85 7.37 11.92
CA GLN A 97 -12.73 8.52 12.10
C GLN A 97 -12.74 9.41 10.86
N ARG A 98 -11.56 9.70 10.29
CA ARG A 98 -11.45 10.54 9.10
C ARG A 98 -12.10 9.88 7.88
N LEU A 99 -11.82 8.60 7.65
CA LEU A 99 -12.42 7.85 6.54
C LEU A 99 -13.96 7.85 6.64
N GLY A 100 -14.50 7.75 7.86
CA GLY A 100 -15.94 7.76 8.10
C GLY A 100 -16.63 9.09 7.75
N THR A 101 -15.89 10.20 7.73
CA THR A 101 -16.44 11.53 7.38
C THR A 101 -16.44 11.83 5.88
N MET A 102 -15.74 11.03 5.06
CA MET A 102 -15.55 11.31 3.64
C MET A 102 -16.69 10.75 2.80
N GLU A 103 -17.35 11.61 2.03
CA GLU A 103 -18.47 11.24 1.16
C GLU A 103 -18.09 10.16 0.13
N VAL A 104 -16.99 10.34 -0.59
CA VAL A 104 -16.48 9.38 -1.60
C VAL A 104 -16.28 7.97 -1.01
N ILE A 105 -15.93 7.87 0.27
CA ILE A 105 -15.76 6.57 0.94
C ILE A 105 -17.12 5.99 1.32
N GLN A 106 -18.05 6.80 1.80
CA GLN A 106 -19.41 6.36 2.11
C GLN A 106 -20.13 5.85 0.85
N GLU A 107 -20.01 6.57 -0.27
CA GLU A 107 -20.51 6.13 -1.58
C GLU A 107 -19.93 4.78 -1.98
N TYR A 108 -18.61 4.60 -1.83
CA TYR A 108 -17.95 3.33 -2.11
C TYR A 108 -18.49 2.21 -1.22
N VAL A 109 -18.67 2.45 0.08
CA VAL A 109 -19.22 1.46 1.03
C VAL A 109 -20.64 1.07 0.62
N LEU A 110 -21.51 2.04 0.34
CA LEU A 110 -22.89 1.80 -0.08
C LEU A 110 -22.95 0.96 -1.36
N SER A 111 -22.08 1.25 -2.34
CA SER A 111 -22.01 0.49 -3.60
C SER A 111 -21.64 -0.99 -3.42
N ARG A 112 -21.07 -1.37 -2.27
CA ARG A 112 -20.63 -2.75 -1.97
C ARG A 112 -21.57 -3.50 -1.04
N VAL A 113 -22.35 -2.79 -0.23
CA VAL A 113 -23.28 -3.39 0.73
C VAL A 113 -24.62 -3.77 0.08
N GLY A 114 -25.00 -3.11 -1.02
CA GLY A 114 -26.27 -3.34 -1.71
C GLY A 114 -26.43 -4.69 -2.43
N ASP A 115 -25.40 -5.54 -2.45
CA ASP A 115 -25.38 -6.82 -3.18
C ASP A 115 -25.61 -8.05 -2.27
N SER A 116 -26.18 -7.89 -1.07
CA SER A 116 -26.48 -8.97 -0.11
C SER A 116 -27.94 -8.98 0.32
#